data_AF-A0A8H9JTT7-F1
#
_entry.id   AF-A0A8H9JTT7-F1
#
_cell.length_a   1.000
_cell.length_b   1.000
_cell.length_c   1.000
_cell.angle_alpha   90.00
_cell.angle_beta   90.00
_cell.angle_gamma   90.00
#
_symmetry.space_group_name_H-M   'P 1'
#
loop_
_entity.id
_entity.type
_entity.pdbx_description
1 polymer ?
#
loop_
_entity_poly.entity_id
_entity_poly.type
_entity_poly.pdbx_seq_one_letter_code
_entity_poly.pdbx_strand_id
1 'polypeptide(L)'
;MSEYIYIAGDSPLQTGAVGDKPRLTKDSIVVYNTVTDMESFYFEENRDEEGEYFSFSPHFSLKKYQVSSLEVHLPQVGDKMIKNSQKKAIDQLYLYIKDYFERSVATKLEILFCLNGDEENTISFRKDVAFSELKLTDLYYLERKFLTITK
;
A
#
# COMPACT_ATOMS: atom_id res chain seq x y z
N MET A 1 5.75 -17.70 -1.89
CA MET A 1 5.62 -16.46 -1.10
C MET A 1 5.64 -15.31 -2.07
N SER A 2 4.74 -14.35 -1.90
CA SER A 2 4.57 -13.17 -2.74
C SER A 2 4.78 -11.93 -1.91
N GLU A 3 5.26 -10.86 -2.53
CA GLU A 3 5.50 -9.57 -1.88
C GLU A 3 4.16 -8.85 -1.64
N TYR A 4 3.95 -8.39 -0.41
CA TYR A 4 2.74 -7.68 0.01
C TYR A 4 3.07 -6.36 0.68
N ILE A 5 2.10 -5.46 0.61
CA ILE A 5 2.03 -4.25 1.42
C ILE A 5 0.85 -4.37 2.38
N TYR A 6 1.12 -4.14 3.66
CA TYR A 6 0.10 -4.03 4.71
C TYR A 6 0.12 -2.60 5.22
N ILE A 7 -1.04 -1.97 5.30
CA ILE A 7 -1.19 -0.57 5.68
C ILE A 7 -2.16 -0.49 6.84
N ALA A 8 -1.80 0.26 7.90
CA ALA A 8 -2.66 0.52 9.04
C ALA A 8 -2.82 2.03 9.27
N GLY A 9 -4.05 2.45 9.52
CA GLY A 9 -4.44 3.85 9.68
C GLY A 9 -5.18 4.10 10.99
N ASP A 10 -5.05 5.32 11.52
CA ASP A 10 -5.86 5.85 12.62
C ASP A 10 -7.26 6.31 12.16
N SER A 11 -7.54 6.27 10.86
CA SER A 11 -8.82 6.54 10.19
C SER A 11 -9.11 5.47 9.13
N PRO A 12 -10.36 5.36 8.64
CA PRO A 12 -10.70 4.40 7.59
C PRO A 12 -9.83 4.56 6.34
N LEU A 13 -9.35 3.43 5.82
CA LEU A 13 -8.53 3.33 4.62
C LEU A 13 -9.41 3.03 3.40
N GLN A 14 -8.99 3.50 2.22
CA GLN A 14 -9.69 3.16 0.98
C GLN A 14 -9.43 1.69 0.62
N THR A 15 -10.50 0.97 0.28
CA THR A 15 -10.46 -0.42 -0.18
C THR A 15 -10.75 -0.53 -1.67
N GLY A 16 -10.50 -1.70 -2.26
CA GLY A 16 -10.71 -1.99 -3.66
C GLY A 16 -9.56 -1.50 -4.57
N ALA A 17 -9.86 -1.37 -5.86
CA ALA A 17 -8.86 -1.05 -6.87
C ALA A 17 -8.39 0.41 -6.79
N VAL A 18 -7.07 0.61 -6.75
CA VAL A 18 -6.43 1.92 -6.70
C VAL A 18 -5.52 2.12 -7.91
N GLY A 19 -5.92 3.08 -8.73
CA GLY A 19 -5.21 3.51 -9.93
C GLY A 19 -5.42 2.63 -11.17
N ASP A 20 -6.46 1.80 -11.12
CA ASP A 20 -7.11 1.21 -12.29
C ASP A 20 -7.66 2.32 -13.19
N LYS A 21 -7.35 2.27 -14.49
CA LYS A 21 -7.69 3.34 -15.45
C LYS A 21 -8.25 2.78 -16.77
N PRO A 22 -9.47 2.20 -16.75
CA PRO A 22 -10.10 1.74 -17.96
C PRO A 22 -10.43 2.92 -18.89
N ARG A 23 -10.21 2.73 -20.19
CA ARG A 23 -10.65 3.66 -21.25
C ARG A 23 -12.17 3.60 -21.43
N LEU A 24 -12.73 2.40 -21.31
CA LEU A 24 -14.14 2.14 -21.47
C LEU A 24 -14.55 1.03 -20.51
N THR A 25 -15.60 1.29 -19.74
CA THR A 25 -16.33 0.27 -18.98
C THR A 25 -17.77 0.31 -19.47
N LYS A 26 -18.22 -0.72 -20.18
CA LYS A 26 -19.59 -0.83 -20.68
C LYS A 26 -20.05 -2.28 -20.61
N ASP A 27 -21.18 -2.51 -19.93
CA ASP A 27 -21.69 -3.85 -19.63
C ASP A 27 -20.59 -4.71 -18.98
N SER A 28 -20.33 -5.90 -19.52
CA SER A 28 -19.25 -6.79 -19.06
C SER A 28 -17.91 -6.58 -19.77
N ILE A 29 -17.76 -5.49 -20.54
CA ILE A 29 -16.56 -5.20 -21.32
C ILE A 29 -15.78 -4.08 -20.67
N VAL A 30 -14.52 -4.37 -20.33
CA VAL A 30 -13.54 -3.40 -19.84
C VAL A 30 -12.40 -3.30 -20.85
N VAL A 31 -12.13 -2.10 -21.35
CA VAL A 31 -11.09 -1.84 -22.34
C VAL A 31 -10.06 -0.88 -21.77
N TYR A 32 -8.79 -1.24 -21.90
CA TYR A 32 -7.64 -0.45 -21.47
C TYR A 32 -6.85 0.03 -22.69
N ASN A 33 -6.13 1.15 -22.56
CA ASN A 33 -5.21 1.59 -23.62
C ASN A 33 -3.91 0.79 -23.58
N THR A 34 -3.43 0.47 -22.37
CA THR A 34 -2.16 -0.24 -22.15
C THR A 34 -2.30 -1.27 -21.02
N VAL A 35 -1.38 -2.25 -20.97
CA VAL A 35 -1.28 -3.18 -19.83
C VAL A 35 -1.00 -2.42 -18.54
N THR A 36 -0.15 -1.39 -18.60
CA THR A 36 0.15 -0.53 -17.47
C THR A 36 -1.11 0.16 -16.93
N ASP A 37 -2.13 0.46 -17.76
CA ASP A 37 -3.40 1.02 -17.26
C ASP A 37 -4.21 0.05 -16.40
N MET A 38 -4.05 -1.26 -16.62
CA MET A 38 -4.66 -2.33 -15.82
C MET A 38 -3.95 -2.57 -14.48
N GLU A 39 -2.67 -2.20 -14.39
CA GLU A 39 -1.89 -2.40 -13.16
C GLU A 39 -2.40 -1.45 -12.06
N SER A 40 -2.94 -2.04 -11.00
CA SER A 40 -3.53 -1.33 -9.87
C SER A 40 -3.36 -2.14 -8.59
N PHE A 41 -3.19 -1.45 -7.46
CA PHE A 41 -3.34 -2.09 -6.16
C PHE A 41 -4.80 -2.50 -5.97
N TYR A 42 -5.02 -3.62 -5.31
CA TYR A 42 -6.34 -4.01 -4.83
C TYR A 42 -6.25 -4.19 -3.31
N PHE A 43 -6.82 -3.23 -2.58
CA PHE A 43 -6.72 -3.20 -1.12
C PHE A 43 -7.89 -3.93 -0.48
N GLU A 44 -7.57 -4.99 0.27
CA GLU A 44 -8.53 -5.80 1.03
C GLU A 44 -8.51 -5.38 2.50
N GLU A 45 -9.68 -5.23 3.12
CA GLU A 45 -9.78 -4.82 4.53
C GLU A 45 -9.51 -5.98 5.50
N ASN A 46 -9.09 -5.65 6.72
CA ASN A 46 -8.86 -6.58 7.81
C ASN A 46 -10.15 -7.00 8.52
N ARG A 47 -11.16 -7.45 7.77
CA ARG A 47 -12.39 -8.01 8.34
C ARG A 47 -12.54 -9.48 8.01
N ASP A 48 -12.91 -10.26 9.02
CA ASP A 48 -13.31 -11.66 8.83
C ASP A 48 -14.75 -11.78 8.30
N GLU A 49 -15.20 -13.03 8.10
CA GLU A 49 -16.55 -13.32 7.59
C GLU A 49 -17.64 -12.86 8.56
N GLU A 50 -17.30 -12.77 9.84
CA GLU A 50 -18.16 -12.29 10.93
C GLU A 50 -18.20 -10.75 11.01
N GLY A 51 -17.31 -10.05 10.30
CA GLY A 51 -17.22 -8.59 10.25
C GLY A 51 -16.37 -7.97 11.36
N GLU A 52 -15.66 -8.80 12.13
CA GLU A 52 -14.74 -8.38 13.19
C GLU A 52 -13.38 -8.00 12.62
N TYR A 53 -12.72 -7.05 13.29
CA TYR A 53 -11.41 -6.57 12.88
C TYR A 53 -10.31 -7.48 13.41
N PHE A 54 -9.47 -8.01 12.52
CA PHE A 54 -8.23 -8.70 12.90
C PHE A 54 -7.01 -7.82 12.62
N SER A 55 -5.84 -8.16 13.15
CA SER A 55 -4.59 -7.43 12.88
C SER A 55 -3.74 -8.27 11.94
N PHE A 56 -3.33 -7.73 10.79
CA PHE A 56 -2.46 -8.45 9.84
C PHE A 56 -1.09 -8.77 10.44
N SER A 57 -0.59 -7.89 11.31
CA SER A 57 0.72 -8.04 11.96
C SER A 57 0.68 -7.57 13.42
N PRO A 58 1.44 -8.21 14.32
CA PRO A 58 1.64 -7.70 15.68
C PRO A 58 2.37 -6.34 15.70
N HIS A 59 3.14 -6.00 14.67
CA HIS A 59 3.98 -4.81 14.61
C HIS A 59 3.20 -3.50 14.49
N PHE A 60 1.98 -3.54 13.96
CA PHE A 60 1.12 -2.36 13.87
C PHE A 60 0.69 -1.90 15.26
N SER A 61 0.81 -0.61 15.55
CA SER A 61 0.15 -0.01 16.71
C SER A 61 -1.32 0.29 16.44
N LEU A 62 -1.67 0.51 15.17
CA LEU A 62 -3.02 0.83 14.71
C LEU A 62 -3.78 -0.47 14.38
N LYS A 63 -4.71 -0.88 15.25
CA LYS A 63 -5.34 -2.22 15.16
C LYS A 63 -6.64 -2.29 14.35
N LYS A 64 -7.32 -1.17 14.15
CA LYS A 64 -8.70 -1.17 13.63
C LYS A 64 -8.77 -1.11 12.11
N TYR A 65 -8.25 -0.05 11.49
CA TYR A 65 -8.35 0.15 10.05
C TYR A 65 -7.06 -0.32 9.40
N GLN A 66 -7.06 -1.53 8.86
CA GLN A 66 -5.92 -2.04 8.10
C GLN A 66 -6.37 -2.54 6.73
N VAL A 67 -5.48 -2.43 5.74
CA VAL A 67 -5.65 -3.05 4.43
C VAL A 67 -4.39 -3.78 4.00
N SER A 68 -4.54 -4.79 3.16
CA SER A 68 -3.44 -5.49 2.50
C SER A 68 -3.58 -5.41 0.99
N SER A 69 -2.46 -5.48 0.27
CA SER A 69 -2.45 -5.66 -1.19
C SER A 69 -1.18 -6.35 -1.63
N LEU A 70 -1.24 -7.06 -2.76
CA LEU A 70 -0.04 -7.48 -3.46
C LEU A 70 0.81 -6.25 -3.81
N GLU A 71 2.12 -6.42 -3.77
CA GLU A 71 3.04 -5.43 -4.30
C GLU A 71 2.91 -5.41 -5.84
N VAL A 72 2.40 -4.30 -6.39
CA VAL A 72 2.10 -4.15 -7.81
C VAL A 72 3.35 -3.68 -8.55
N HIS A 73 4.44 -4.44 -8.43
CA HIS A 73 5.75 -4.11 -8.98
C HIS A 73 6.30 -2.78 -8.43
N LEU A 74 6.39 -2.61 -7.12
CA LEU A 74 7.15 -1.49 -6.56
C LEU A 74 8.65 -1.66 -6.93
N PRO A 75 9.39 -0.54 -7.03
CA PRO A 75 10.84 -0.61 -7.15
C PRO A 75 11.46 -1.14 -5.86
N GLN A 76 12.51 -1.94 -6.00
CA GLN A 76 13.27 -2.48 -4.88
C GLN A 76 14.33 -1.47 -4.42
N VAL A 77 14.62 -1.44 -3.12
CA VAL A 77 15.73 -0.61 -2.61
C VAL A 77 17.05 -1.07 -3.24
N GLY A 78 17.72 -0.15 -3.94
CA GLY A 78 18.97 -0.43 -4.66
C GLY A 78 18.82 -0.64 -6.17
N ASP A 79 17.60 -0.63 -6.70
CA ASP A 79 17.35 -0.67 -8.14
C ASP A 79 18.07 0.48 -8.86
N LYS A 80 18.88 0.15 -9.86
CA LYS A 80 19.64 1.12 -10.67
C LYS A 80 18.80 1.77 -11.77
N MET A 81 17.74 1.09 -12.21
CA MET A 81 16.85 1.56 -13.27
C MET A 81 15.41 1.20 -12.91
N ILE A 82 14.53 2.21 -12.96
CA ILE A 82 13.11 2.06 -12.62
C ILE A 82 12.28 2.05 -13.89
N LYS A 83 11.49 0.98 -14.07
CA LYS A 83 10.58 0.81 -15.20
C LYS A 83 9.36 1.73 -15.08
N ASN A 84 8.65 1.93 -16.19
CA ASN A 84 7.45 2.79 -16.18
C ASN A 84 6.33 2.21 -15.31
N SER A 85 6.16 0.89 -15.25
CA SER A 85 5.21 0.22 -14.34
C SER A 85 5.56 0.50 -12.87
N GLN A 86 6.83 0.37 -12.49
CA GLN A 86 7.32 0.69 -11.14
C GLN A 86 7.11 2.16 -10.78
N LYS A 87 7.32 3.09 -11.72
CA LYS A 87 7.01 4.52 -11.52
C LYS A 87 5.52 4.73 -11.27
N LYS A 88 4.66 4.10 -12.08
CA LYS A 88 3.21 4.16 -11.89
C LYS A 88 2.80 3.62 -10.51
N ALA A 89 3.30 2.45 -10.13
CA ALA A 89 2.98 1.81 -8.86
C ALA A 89 3.35 2.71 -7.67
N ILE A 90 4.54 3.31 -7.69
CA ILE A 90 4.96 4.17 -6.60
C ILE A 90 4.20 5.48 -6.54
N ASP A 91 3.87 6.07 -7.70
CA ASP A 91 3.05 7.26 -7.76
C ASP A 91 1.63 6.97 -7.23
N GLN A 92 1.06 5.81 -7.55
CA GLN A 92 -0.24 5.37 -7.02
C GLN A 92 -0.22 5.20 -5.50
N LEU A 93 0.80 4.53 -4.96
CA LEU A 93 0.93 4.36 -3.51
C LEU A 93 1.13 5.70 -2.79
N TYR A 94 1.95 6.59 -3.35
CA TYR A 94 2.13 7.93 -2.81
C TYR A 94 0.83 8.74 -2.82
N LEU A 95 0.08 8.70 -3.93
CA LEU A 95 -1.22 9.37 -4.04
C LEU A 95 -2.24 8.80 -3.05
N TYR A 96 -2.26 7.48 -2.85
CA TYR A 96 -3.10 6.84 -1.85
C TYR A 96 -2.82 7.37 -0.43
N ILE A 97 -1.54 7.46 -0.05
CA ILE A 97 -1.11 8.02 1.25
C ILE A 97 -1.49 9.50 1.35
N LYS A 98 -1.29 10.26 0.27
CA LYS A 98 -1.66 11.68 0.20
C LYS A 98 -3.16 11.88 0.40
N ASP A 99 -3.99 11.18 -0.37
CA ASP A 99 -5.45 11.24 -0.26
C ASP A 99 -5.92 10.85 1.15
N TYR A 100 -5.29 9.85 1.77
CA TYR A 100 -5.56 9.46 3.15
C TYR A 100 -5.37 10.62 4.13
N PHE A 101 -4.25 11.34 4.06
CA PHE A 101 -3.99 12.50 4.94
C PHE A 101 -4.79 13.75 4.57
N GLU A 102 -5.16 13.96 3.30
CA GLU A 102 -5.89 15.15 2.85
C GLU A 102 -7.40 15.07 3.12
N ARG A 103 -8.00 13.88 2.99
CA ARG A 103 -9.46 13.69 3.08
C ARG A 103 -9.97 13.39 4.48
N SER A 104 -9.09 13.02 5.39
CA SER A 104 -9.45 12.57 6.73
C SER A 104 -8.80 13.41 7.82
N VAL A 105 -9.25 13.19 9.06
CA VAL A 105 -8.59 13.70 10.28
C VAL A 105 -7.36 12.86 10.66
N ALA A 106 -6.86 12.01 9.76
CA ALA A 106 -5.74 11.14 10.02
C ALA A 106 -4.47 11.91 10.38
N THR A 107 -3.74 11.36 11.33
CA THR A 107 -2.47 11.88 11.83
C THR A 107 -1.34 10.88 11.69
N LYS A 108 -1.66 9.59 11.52
CA LYS A 108 -0.69 8.50 11.48
C LYS A 108 -1.08 7.41 10.50
N LEU A 109 -0.08 6.92 9.76
CA LEU A 109 -0.16 5.76 8.89
C LEU A 109 1.05 4.86 9.16
N GLU A 110 0.86 3.56 9.19
CA GLU A 110 1.93 2.57 9.31
C GLU A 110 1.89 1.64 8.10
N ILE A 111 3.04 1.33 7.52
CA ILE A 111 3.16 0.46 6.35
C ILE A 111 4.21 -0.62 6.63
N LEU A 112 3.84 -1.88 6.44
CA LEU A 112 4.73 -3.03 6.47
C LEU A 112 4.86 -3.60 5.06
N PHE A 113 6.11 -3.77 4.63
CA PHE A 113 6.48 -4.46 3.40
C PHE A 113 7.06 -5.81 3.78
N CYS A 114 6.39 -6.91 3.42
CA CYS A 114 6.91 -8.25 3.66
C CYS A 114 6.28 -9.28 2.72
N LEU A 115 6.92 -10.44 2.66
CA LEU A 115 6.31 -11.62 2.06
C LEU A 115 5.08 -12.05 2.85
N ASN A 116 4.09 -12.60 2.14
CA ASN A 116 2.96 -13.22 2.82
C ASN A 116 3.41 -14.42 3.67
N GLY A 117 2.97 -14.47 4.93
CA GLY A 117 3.40 -15.43 5.94
C GLY A 117 4.56 -14.97 6.83
N ASP A 118 5.18 -13.81 6.53
CA ASP A 118 6.28 -13.22 7.30
C ASP A 118 5.82 -12.03 8.17
N GLU A 119 4.52 -11.80 8.33
CA GLU A 119 3.95 -10.63 9.00
C GLU A 119 4.30 -10.56 10.49
N GLU A 120 4.59 -11.70 11.12
CA GLU A 120 4.99 -11.81 12.52
C GLU A 120 6.50 -11.75 12.73
N ASN A 121 7.29 -11.91 11.66
CA ASN A 121 8.74 -11.97 11.76
C ASN A 121 9.35 -10.63 12.18
N THR A 122 10.54 -10.67 12.77
CA THR A 122 11.26 -9.46 13.22
C THR A 122 11.48 -8.48 12.08
N ILE A 123 11.11 -7.22 12.32
CA ILE A 123 11.35 -6.08 11.41
C ILE A 123 12.86 -5.91 11.19
N SER A 124 13.27 -5.88 9.92
CA SER A 124 14.67 -5.70 9.51
C SER A 124 15.06 -4.23 9.44
N PHE A 125 14.11 -3.37 9.07
CA PHE A 125 14.32 -1.94 8.87
C PHE A 125 13.10 -1.17 9.35
N ARG A 126 13.31 -0.15 10.17
CA ARG A 126 12.25 0.76 10.62
C ARG A 126 12.62 2.20 10.26
N LYS A 127 11.63 2.94 9.77
CA LYS A 127 11.76 4.36 9.52
C LYS A 127 10.50 5.09 9.96
N ASP A 128 10.68 6.23 10.61
CA ASP A 128 9.60 7.15 10.94
C ASP A 128 9.86 8.45 10.17
N VAL A 129 8.82 9.03 9.56
CA VAL A 129 8.95 10.23 8.72
C VAL A 129 7.69 11.09 8.77
N ALA A 130 7.86 12.41 8.72
CA ALA A 130 6.72 13.30 8.51
C ALA A 130 6.22 13.22 7.06
N PHE A 131 4.91 13.34 6.84
CA PHE A 131 4.34 13.28 5.49
C PHE A 131 4.94 14.36 4.57
N SER A 132 5.23 15.55 5.10
CA SER A 132 5.92 16.62 4.37
C SER A 132 7.34 16.29 3.91
N GLU A 133 7.98 15.28 4.53
CA GLU A 133 9.35 14.85 4.26
C GLU A 133 9.42 13.47 3.57
N LEU A 134 8.26 12.85 3.32
CA LEU A 134 8.16 11.54 2.69
C LEU A 134 8.72 11.59 1.27
N LYS A 135 9.76 10.80 1.02
CA LYS A 135 10.35 10.65 -0.31
C LYS A 135 9.74 9.45 -1.02
N LEU A 136 9.63 9.47 -2.33
CA LEU A 136 9.21 8.29 -3.11
C LEU A 136 10.11 7.08 -2.81
N THR A 137 11.42 7.28 -2.62
CA THR A 137 12.35 6.21 -2.23
C THR A 137 12.02 5.53 -0.91
N ASP A 138 11.26 6.19 -0.04
CA ASP A 138 10.79 5.61 1.22
C ASP A 138 9.66 4.61 1.01
N LEU A 139 9.02 4.61 -0.16
CA LEU A 139 7.99 3.66 -0.57
C LEU A 139 8.55 2.49 -1.41
N TYR A 140 9.87 2.46 -1.63
CA TYR A 140 10.50 1.33 -2.34
C TYR A 140 10.40 0.09 -1.46
N TYR A 141 10.16 -1.05 -2.10
CA TYR A 141 10.07 -2.32 -1.42
C TYR A 141 11.42 -2.69 -0.81
N LEU A 142 11.37 -3.13 0.43
CA LEU A 142 12.47 -3.75 1.14
C LEU A 142 11.86 -4.75 2.11
N GLU A 143 12.33 -5.99 2.06
CA GLU A 143 11.74 -7.07 2.85
C GLU A 143 11.81 -6.80 4.36
N ARG A 144 10.67 -6.93 5.04
CA ARG A 144 10.45 -6.64 6.47
C ARG A 144 10.76 -5.20 6.87
N LYS A 145 10.46 -4.26 5.97
CA LYS A 145 10.52 -2.82 6.24
C LYS A 145 9.21 -2.34 6.87
N PHE A 146 9.33 -1.60 7.96
CA PHE A 146 8.23 -0.93 8.64
C PHE A 146 8.40 0.58 8.55
N LEU A 147 7.44 1.27 7.96
CA LEU A 147 7.43 2.71 7.78
C LEU A 147 6.28 3.33 8.58
N THR A 148 6.59 4.26 9.47
CA THR A 148 5.59 5.11 10.11
C THR A 148 5.60 6.47 9.45
N ILE A 149 4.42 6.97 9.05
CA ILE A 149 4.23 8.28 8.46
C ILE A 149 3.30 9.08 9.37
N THR A 150 3.74 10.26 9.80
CA THR A 150 2.94 11.17 10.63
C THR A 150 2.66 12.47 9.89
N LYS A 151 1.47 13.02 10.03
CA LYS A 151 1.09 14.30 9.43
C LYS A 151 1.78 15.49 10.08
#